data_AF-A0A0F3IMR9-F1
#
_entry.id   AF-A0A0F3IMR9-F1
#
_cell.length_a   1.000
_cell.length_b   1.000
_cell.length_c   1.000
_cell.angle_alpha   90.00
_cell.angle_beta   90.00
_cell.angle_gamma   90.00
#
_symmetry.space_group_name_H-M   'P 1'
#
loop_
_entity.id
_entity.type
_entity.pdbx_description
1 polymer ?
#
loop_
_entity_poly.entity_id
_entity_poly.type
_entity_poly.pdbx_seq_one_letter_code
_entity_poly.pdbx_strand_id
1 'polypeptide(L)'
;MLADAPVVEERILGYIDNLNGFVVINTASAKKAEAFLTLLRKTLGTLSVVPINTNHRPDAVMTNWLKTFSSIPESFEANDECQLEIDNDEKSVVKCKHLDLTSDEIGAHIETGMSVTKLSLTWNDRVSFVLNADLTLKRLEFFETQDDNQDDDDLTTKFEADFMIMHGEITALLKDLISAFGGLSDG
;
A
#
# COMPACT_ATOMS: atom_id res chain seq x y z
N MET A 1 -12.08 -36.29 16.37
CA MET A 1 -11.10 -35.73 15.42
C MET A 1 -11.09 -34.19 15.37
N LEU A 2 -12.16 -33.49 15.77
CA LEU A 2 -12.18 -32.01 15.89
C LEU A 2 -11.78 -31.47 17.29
N ALA A 3 -11.73 -32.33 18.32
CA ALA A 3 -11.47 -31.90 19.70
C ALA A 3 -9.99 -31.55 20.01
N ASP A 4 -9.05 -32.08 19.22
CA ASP A 4 -7.60 -31.91 19.41
C ASP A 4 -6.94 -31.07 18.29
N ALA A 5 -7.73 -30.41 17.45
CA ALA A 5 -7.18 -29.56 16.39
C ALA A 5 -6.64 -28.25 17.01
N PRO A 6 -5.41 -27.82 16.65
CA PRO A 6 -4.85 -26.59 17.17
C PRO A 6 -5.67 -25.38 16.72
N VAL A 7 -5.97 -24.48 17.65
CA VAL A 7 -6.60 -23.20 17.35
C VAL A 7 -5.54 -22.25 16.82
N VAL A 8 -5.79 -21.70 15.62
CA VAL A 8 -5.00 -20.61 15.07
C VAL A 8 -5.81 -19.33 15.23
N GLU A 9 -5.35 -18.42 16.10
CA GLU A 9 -5.93 -17.09 16.24
C GLU A 9 -5.24 -16.13 15.27
N GLU A 10 -6.03 -15.40 14.50
CA GLU A 10 -5.55 -14.31 13.64
C GLU A 10 -6.31 -13.03 14.00
N ARG A 11 -5.58 -11.93 14.17
CA ARG A 11 -6.15 -10.59 14.42
C ARG A 11 -5.88 -9.69 13.23
N ILE A 12 -6.92 -8.99 12.79
CA ILE A 12 -6.84 -7.96 11.75
C ILE A 12 -7.31 -6.66 12.40
N LEU A 13 -6.42 -5.67 12.42
CA LEU A 13 -6.75 -4.32 12.88
C LEU A 13 -7.24 -3.48 11.71
N GLY A 14 -8.09 -2.50 11.98
CA GLY A 14 -8.54 -1.52 11.01
C GLY A 14 -9.20 -0.35 11.72
N TYR A 15 -9.23 0.80 11.05
CA TYR A 15 -9.86 2.01 11.55
C TYR A 15 -10.71 2.68 10.48
N ILE A 16 -11.63 3.53 10.93
CA ILE A 16 -12.50 4.33 10.07
C ILE A 16 -12.10 5.78 10.25
N ASP A 17 -11.65 6.41 9.17
CA ASP A 17 -11.42 7.84 9.09
C ASP A 17 -12.63 8.51 8.43
N ASN A 18 -13.56 8.96 9.25
CA ASN A 18 -14.77 9.64 8.79
C ASN A 18 -14.49 11.03 8.20
N LEU A 19 -13.37 11.66 8.55
CA LEU A 19 -13.06 13.01 8.08
C LEU A 19 -12.56 12.96 6.63
N ASN A 20 -11.75 11.96 6.30
CA ASN A 20 -11.21 11.78 4.95
C ASN A 20 -11.95 10.72 4.12
N GLY A 21 -12.89 9.99 4.72
CA GLY A 21 -13.73 9.01 4.04
C GLY A 21 -13.05 7.67 3.76
N PHE A 22 -12.06 7.28 4.58
CA PHE A 22 -11.33 6.03 4.42
C PHE A 22 -11.73 4.98 5.44
N VAL A 23 -11.73 3.71 5.00
CA VAL A 23 -11.67 2.56 5.89
C VAL A 23 -10.35 1.86 5.61
N VAL A 24 -9.44 1.91 6.58
CA VAL A 24 -8.10 1.32 6.46
C VAL A 24 -8.07 0.01 7.21
N ILE A 25 -7.66 -1.06 6.53
CA ILE A 25 -7.59 -2.41 7.09
C ILE A 25 -6.16 -2.90 6.97
N ASN A 26 -5.56 -3.28 8.10
CA ASN A 26 -4.19 -3.77 8.18
C ASN A 26 -4.10 -5.22 7.66
N THR A 27 -4.26 -5.38 6.35
CA THR A 27 -4.07 -6.66 5.66
C THR A 27 -3.75 -6.44 4.20
N ALA A 28 -2.79 -7.22 3.68
CA ALA A 28 -2.48 -7.26 2.26
C ALA A 28 -3.34 -8.27 1.47
N SER A 29 -4.35 -8.88 2.10
CA SER A 29 -5.23 -9.87 1.49
C SER A 29 -6.63 -9.29 1.28
N ALA A 30 -7.00 -9.08 0.02
CA ALA A 30 -8.35 -8.62 -0.34
C ALA A 30 -9.45 -9.51 0.27
N LYS A 31 -9.24 -10.84 0.30
CA LYS A 31 -10.19 -11.78 0.92
C LYS A 31 -10.39 -11.50 2.43
N LYS A 32 -9.31 -11.19 3.15
CA LYS A 32 -9.36 -10.87 4.59
C LYS A 32 -9.98 -9.50 4.82
N ALA A 33 -9.65 -8.51 3.99
CA ALA A 33 -10.28 -7.18 4.02
C ALA A 33 -11.80 -7.28 3.80
N GLU A 34 -12.26 -8.05 2.81
CA GLU A 34 -13.68 -8.26 2.57
C GLU A 34 -14.39 -9.00 3.72
N ALA A 35 -13.72 -9.99 4.33
CA ALA A 35 -14.26 -10.66 5.51
C ALA A 35 -14.44 -9.69 6.70
N PHE A 36 -13.45 -8.82 6.92
CA PHE A 36 -13.51 -7.75 7.93
C PHE A 36 -14.66 -6.77 7.64
N LEU A 37 -14.76 -6.25 6.41
CA LEU A 37 -15.83 -5.34 6.01
C LEU A 37 -17.21 -5.99 6.09
N THR A 38 -17.32 -7.28 5.78
CA THR A 38 -18.57 -8.04 5.92
C THR A 38 -19.01 -8.13 7.37
N LEU A 39 -18.08 -8.40 8.29
CA LEU A 39 -18.37 -8.41 9.72
C LEU A 39 -18.80 -7.01 10.19
N LEU A 40 -18.09 -5.98 9.77
CA LEU A 40 -18.39 -4.59 10.12
C LEU A 40 -19.78 -4.15 9.61
N ARG A 41 -20.14 -4.50 8.37
CA ARG A 41 -21.48 -4.28 7.79
C ARG A 41 -22.58 -4.96 8.61
N LYS A 42 -22.36 -6.20 9.05
CA LYS A 42 -23.33 -6.93 9.89
C LYS A 42 -23.54 -6.25 11.25
N THR A 43 -22.47 -5.71 11.83
CA THR A 43 -22.52 -5.05 13.14
C THR A 43 -23.15 -3.65 13.07
N LEU A 44 -22.84 -2.88 12.03
CA LEU A 44 -23.32 -1.50 11.87
C LEU A 44 -24.65 -1.38 11.10
N GLY A 45 -25.11 -2.45 10.46
CA GLY A 45 -26.29 -2.47 9.59
C GLY A 45 -25.97 -2.05 8.16
N THR A 46 -25.51 -0.80 7.97
CA THR A 46 -25.13 -0.28 6.64
C THR A 46 -23.71 0.28 6.67
N LEU A 47 -22.88 -0.13 5.71
CA LEU A 47 -21.56 0.47 5.46
C LEU A 47 -21.28 0.43 3.95
N SER A 48 -21.44 1.60 3.31
CA SER A 48 -21.17 1.79 1.89
C SER A 48 -19.71 2.16 1.70
N VAL A 49 -18.90 1.16 1.35
CA VAL A 49 -17.48 1.33 1.05
C VAL A 49 -17.14 0.54 -0.20
N VAL A 50 -16.25 1.10 -1.00
CA VAL A 50 -15.70 0.49 -2.22
C VAL A 50 -14.18 0.53 -2.13
N PRO A 51 -13.46 -0.43 -2.74
CA PRO A 51 -12.01 -0.32 -2.89
C PRO A 51 -11.63 0.96 -3.62
N ILE A 52 -10.47 1.52 -3.29
CA ILE A 52 -9.93 2.69 -3.98
C ILE A 52 -9.68 2.31 -5.44
N ASN A 53 -10.13 3.18 -6.34
CA ASN A 53 -9.82 3.12 -7.77
C ASN A 53 -9.41 4.51 -8.24
N THR A 54 -8.54 4.58 -9.24
CA THR A 54 -7.91 5.82 -9.70
C THR A 54 -8.15 6.06 -11.18
N ASN A 55 -8.06 7.32 -11.62
CA ASN A 55 -8.31 7.69 -13.03
C ASN A 55 -7.26 7.11 -13.98
N HIS A 56 -6.03 6.91 -13.51
CA HIS A 56 -4.99 6.24 -14.26
C HIS A 56 -4.74 4.86 -13.69
N ARG A 57 -4.52 3.89 -14.59
CA ARG A 57 -4.20 2.52 -14.20
C ARG A 57 -2.86 2.49 -13.45
N PRO A 58 -2.80 1.92 -12.24
CA PRO A 58 -1.58 1.97 -11.43
C PRO A 58 -0.37 1.27 -12.07
N ASP A 59 -0.59 0.16 -12.77
CA ASP A 59 0.46 -0.55 -13.51
C ASP A 59 1.08 0.32 -14.62
N ALA A 60 0.24 1.03 -15.39
CA ALA A 60 0.69 1.93 -16.44
C ALA A 60 1.49 3.13 -15.88
N VAL A 61 1.02 3.72 -14.78
CA VAL A 61 1.70 4.85 -14.12
C VAL A 61 3.04 4.41 -13.54
N MET A 62 3.10 3.29 -12.80
CA MET A 62 4.37 2.76 -12.27
C MET A 62 5.34 2.35 -13.38
N THR A 63 4.83 1.83 -14.50
CA THR A 63 5.67 1.53 -15.67
C THR A 63 6.26 2.81 -16.26
N ASN A 64 5.46 3.88 -16.33
CA ASN A 64 5.95 5.17 -16.78
C ASN A 64 6.98 5.79 -15.82
N TRP A 65 6.80 5.61 -14.51
CA TRP A 65 7.78 6.02 -13.50
C TRP A 65 9.15 5.38 -13.71
N LEU A 66 9.20 4.06 -13.92
CA LEU A 66 10.49 3.39 -14.20
C LEU A 66 11.04 3.69 -15.60
N LYS A 67 10.17 3.99 -16.57
CA LYS A 67 10.61 4.42 -17.91
C LYS A 67 11.12 5.87 -17.92
N THR A 68 10.57 6.72 -17.08
CA THR A 68 10.83 8.15 -17.02
C THR A 68 10.86 8.55 -15.56
N PHE A 69 12.00 8.34 -14.91
CA PHE A 69 12.20 8.59 -13.48
C PHE A 69 11.80 10.00 -13.04
N SER A 70 11.95 11.00 -13.91
CA SER A 70 11.51 12.37 -13.65
C SER A 70 9.99 12.56 -13.58
N SER A 71 9.20 11.53 -13.90
CA SER A 71 7.73 11.53 -13.78
C SER A 71 7.24 11.01 -12.42
N ILE A 72 8.14 10.50 -11.58
CA ILE A 72 7.82 10.18 -10.19
C ILE A 72 7.57 11.51 -9.47
N PRO A 73 6.43 11.68 -8.76
CA PRO A 73 6.19 12.88 -7.97
C PRO A 73 7.27 13.07 -6.91
N GLU A 74 7.61 14.32 -6.57
CA GLU A 74 8.66 14.65 -5.60
C GLU A 74 8.45 14.00 -4.21
N SER A 75 7.21 13.70 -3.85
CA SER A 75 6.88 13.03 -2.60
C SER A 75 7.24 11.54 -2.57
N PHE A 76 7.65 10.95 -3.69
CA PHE A 76 7.98 9.53 -3.82
C PHE A 76 9.37 9.32 -4.39
N GLU A 77 10.05 8.29 -3.89
CA GLU A 77 11.29 7.76 -4.43
C GLU A 77 11.10 6.27 -4.74
N ALA A 78 11.58 5.83 -5.90
CA ALA A 78 11.64 4.41 -6.24
C ALA A 78 12.88 3.78 -5.59
N ASN A 79 12.66 2.72 -4.81
CA ASN A 79 13.73 2.01 -4.10
C ASN A 79 14.40 0.97 -5.04
N ASP A 80 14.74 -0.21 -4.52
CA ASP A 80 15.56 -1.23 -5.17
C ASP A 80 14.80 -2.53 -5.55
N GLU A 81 13.47 -2.50 -5.50
CA GLU A 81 12.62 -3.66 -5.77
C GLU A 81 11.44 -3.33 -6.69
N CYS A 82 11.26 -4.13 -7.74
CA CYS A 82 10.08 -4.10 -8.60
C CYS A 82 9.69 -5.49 -9.10
N GLN A 83 8.44 -5.63 -9.56
CA GLN A 83 7.96 -6.82 -10.26
C GLN A 83 7.38 -6.39 -11.61
N LEU A 84 7.87 -6.99 -12.68
CA LEU A 84 7.39 -6.78 -14.04
C LEU A 84 6.61 -8.01 -14.50
N GLU A 85 5.47 -7.81 -15.16
CA GLU A 85 4.66 -8.89 -15.71
C GLU A 85 4.24 -8.55 -17.15
N ILE A 86 4.16 -9.57 -17.99
CA ILE A 86 3.48 -9.50 -19.29
C ILE A 86 2.48 -10.66 -19.34
N ASP A 87 1.24 -10.33 -19.73
CA ASP A 87 0.13 -11.27 -19.77
C ASP A 87 -0.45 -11.27 -21.19
N ASN A 88 0.15 -12.10 -22.04
CA ASN A 88 -0.26 -12.32 -23.43
C ASN A 88 -0.84 -13.74 -23.58
N ASP A 89 0.00 -14.72 -23.90
CA ASP A 89 -0.36 -16.15 -24.05
C ASP A 89 0.07 -16.96 -22.81
N GLU A 90 1.23 -16.66 -22.24
CA GLU A 90 1.72 -17.26 -21.00
C GLU A 90 2.23 -16.15 -20.07
N LYS A 91 1.69 -16.12 -18.85
CA LYS A 91 2.06 -15.12 -17.84
C LYS A 91 3.55 -15.25 -17.50
N SER A 92 4.33 -14.28 -17.94
CA SER A 92 5.75 -14.17 -17.61
C SER A 92 5.95 -13.12 -16.51
N VAL A 93 6.78 -13.44 -15.52
CA VAL A 93 7.03 -12.59 -14.35
C VAL A 93 8.52 -12.45 -14.11
N VAL A 94 9.00 -11.21 -14.04
CA VAL A 94 10.37 -10.86 -13.62
C VAL A 94 10.30 -10.17 -12.27
N LYS A 95 11.11 -10.63 -11.32
CA LYS A 95 11.22 -10.04 -9.97
C LYS A 95 12.63 -9.53 -9.78
N CYS A 96 12.74 -8.23 -9.54
CA CYS A 96 13.98 -7.53 -9.30
C CYS A 96 14.03 -7.11 -7.83
N LYS A 97 15.13 -7.40 -7.15
CA LYS A 97 15.38 -7.02 -5.75
C LYS A 97 16.84 -6.63 -5.57
N HIS A 98 17.09 -5.60 -4.78
CA HIS A 98 18.45 -5.08 -4.54
C HIS A 98 19.17 -4.69 -5.83
N LEU A 99 18.42 -4.07 -6.75
CA LEU A 99 18.92 -3.58 -8.03
C LEU A 99 18.64 -2.09 -8.18
N ASP A 100 19.53 -1.41 -8.89
CA ASP A 100 19.28 -0.05 -9.36
C ASP A 100 18.16 -0.09 -10.41
N LEU A 101 17.01 0.51 -10.09
CA LEU A 101 15.86 0.51 -11.00
C LEU A 101 16.05 1.43 -12.21
N THR A 102 17.09 2.28 -12.22
CA THR A 102 17.45 3.14 -13.36
C THR A 102 18.27 2.42 -14.43
N SER A 103 18.60 1.14 -14.19
CA SER A 103 19.48 0.38 -15.07
C SER A 103 18.85 0.04 -16.42
N ASP A 104 19.70 -0.12 -17.44
CA ASP A 104 19.29 -0.47 -18.80
C ASP A 104 18.54 -1.81 -18.84
N GLU A 105 18.80 -2.74 -17.92
CA GLU A 105 18.10 -4.02 -17.82
C GLU A 105 16.61 -3.86 -17.50
N ILE A 106 16.26 -2.94 -16.59
CA ILE A 106 14.86 -2.65 -16.27
C ILE A 106 14.17 -2.00 -17.47
N GLY A 107 14.85 -1.06 -18.13
CA GLY A 107 14.37 -0.43 -19.37
C GLY A 107 14.09 -1.46 -20.46
N ALA A 108 15.02 -2.38 -20.70
CA ALA A 108 14.89 -3.44 -21.69
C ALA A 108 13.67 -4.34 -21.43
N HIS A 109 13.40 -4.71 -20.17
CA HIS A 109 12.18 -5.48 -19.84
C HIS A 109 10.90 -4.70 -20.17
N ILE A 110 10.84 -3.41 -19.83
CA ILE A 110 9.69 -2.55 -20.14
C ILE A 110 9.50 -2.42 -21.66
N GLU A 111 10.57 -2.29 -22.43
CA GLU A 111 10.53 -2.22 -23.90
C GLU A 111 9.99 -3.50 -24.56
N THR A 112 10.11 -4.66 -23.92
CA THR A 112 9.47 -5.91 -24.39
C THR A 112 7.97 -5.96 -24.15
N GLY A 113 7.38 -4.92 -23.54
CA GLY A 113 5.95 -4.83 -23.25
C GLY A 113 5.57 -5.29 -21.84
N MET A 114 6.53 -5.55 -20.96
CA MET A 114 6.24 -5.82 -19.55
C MET A 114 5.77 -4.56 -18.83
N SER A 115 4.80 -4.73 -17.93
CA SER A 115 4.28 -3.67 -17.06
C SER A 115 4.68 -3.91 -15.61
N VAL A 116 4.96 -2.84 -14.88
CA VAL A 116 5.28 -2.88 -13.45
C VAL A 116 4.01 -3.18 -12.65
N THR A 117 4.01 -4.31 -11.96
CA THR A 117 2.88 -4.76 -11.11
C THR A 117 3.15 -4.59 -9.63
N LYS A 118 4.43 -4.42 -9.24
CA LYS A 118 4.84 -4.03 -7.90
C LYS A 118 6.03 -3.09 -7.97
N LEU A 119 6.06 -2.10 -7.09
CA LEU A 119 7.17 -1.16 -6.96
C LEU A 119 7.40 -0.84 -5.48
N SER A 120 8.64 -0.97 -5.04
CA SER A 120 9.08 -0.49 -3.73
C SER A 120 9.30 1.01 -3.79
N LEU A 121 8.67 1.72 -2.86
CA LEU A 121 8.65 3.17 -2.79
C LEU A 121 8.97 3.64 -1.37
N THR A 122 9.61 4.80 -1.29
CA THR A 122 9.69 5.60 -0.07
C THR A 122 8.90 6.88 -0.30
N TRP A 123 8.04 7.23 0.66
CA TRP A 123 7.28 8.48 0.63
C TRP A 123 7.83 9.46 1.66
N ASN A 124 8.18 10.66 1.20
CA ASN A 124 8.68 11.79 1.99
C ASN A 124 9.77 11.46 3.01
N ASP A 125 10.64 10.46 2.73
CA ASP A 125 11.64 9.94 3.68
C ASP A 125 11.04 9.54 5.05
N ARG A 126 9.78 9.11 5.06
CA ARG A 126 9.01 8.78 6.27
C ARG A 126 8.43 7.38 6.26
N VAL A 127 7.96 6.92 5.10
CA VAL A 127 7.27 5.63 5.01
C VAL A 127 7.79 4.86 3.81
N SER A 128 8.33 3.67 4.04
CA SER A 128 8.66 2.74 2.96
C SER A 128 7.57 1.67 2.82
N PHE A 129 7.30 1.25 1.59
CA PHE A 129 6.30 0.23 1.29
C PHE A 129 6.50 -0.33 -0.11
N VAL A 130 5.80 -1.42 -0.41
CA VAL A 130 5.66 -1.96 -1.76
C VAL A 130 4.23 -1.77 -2.21
N LEU A 131 4.07 -0.94 -3.24
CA LEU A 131 2.82 -0.70 -3.92
C LEU A 131 2.56 -1.81 -4.93
N ASN A 132 1.38 -2.40 -4.90
CA ASN A 132 0.92 -3.29 -5.96
C ASN A 132 0.03 -2.52 -6.96
N ALA A 133 -0.13 -3.06 -8.17
CA ALA A 133 -1.03 -2.50 -9.18
C ALA A 133 -2.52 -2.52 -8.80
N ASP A 134 -2.91 -3.27 -7.75
CA ASP A 134 -4.24 -3.24 -7.15
C ASP A 134 -4.38 -2.19 -6.03
N LEU A 135 -3.41 -1.28 -5.92
CA LEU A 135 -3.27 -0.24 -4.89
C LEU A 135 -3.10 -0.76 -3.45
N THR A 136 -2.91 -2.07 -3.25
CA THR A 136 -2.57 -2.61 -1.93
C THR A 136 -1.15 -2.23 -1.54
N LEU A 137 -1.00 -1.66 -0.34
CA LEU A 137 0.31 -1.38 0.28
C LEU A 137 0.80 -2.63 1.05
N LYS A 138 2.03 -3.05 0.80
CA LYS A 138 2.69 -4.17 1.48
C LYS A 138 3.96 -3.70 2.17
N ARG A 139 4.34 -4.37 3.26
CA ARG A 139 5.58 -4.06 4.01
C ARG A 139 5.68 -2.56 4.35
N LEU A 140 4.60 -2.00 4.89
CA LEU A 140 4.58 -0.62 5.36
C LEU A 140 5.52 -0.51 6.56
N GLU A 141 6.52 0.35 6.48
CA GLU A 141 7.50 0.63 7.53
C GLU A 141 7.61 2.14 7.71
N PHE A 142 7.41 2.60 8.94
CA PHE A 142 7.53 4.01 9.31
C PHE A 142 8.94 4.25 9.81
N PHE A 143 9.59 5.27 9.26
CA PHE A 143 10.86 5.75 9.76
C PHE A 143 10.57 6.64 10.97
N GLU A 144 11.15 6.27 12.12
CA GLU A 144 10.93 7.01 13.35
C GLU A 144 11.44 8.45 13.20
N THR A 145 10.56 9.42 13.41
CA THR A 145 11.01 10.77 13.75
C THR A 145 11.58 10.69 15.15
N GLN A 146 12.86 11.02 15.28
CA GLN A 146 13.63 11.00 16.52
C GLN A 146 13.04 11.97 17.56
N ASP A 147 11.94 11.60 18.20
CA ASP A 147 11.37 12.32 19.34
C ASP A 147 11.24 11.35 20.52
N ASP A 148 12.40 11.15 21.15
CA ASP A 148 12.70 10.18 22.18
C ASP A 148 12.34 10.72 23.59
N ASN A 149 11.17 11.37 23.73
CA ASN A 149 10.76 11.96 25.02
C ASN A 149 9.25 11.90 25.24
N GLN A 150 8.71 10.73 25.60
CA GLN A 150 7.53 10.66 26.45
C GLN A 150 7.71 9.53 27.48
N ASP A 151 8.25 9.90 28.64
CA ASP A 151 8.05 9.19 29.89
C ASP A 151 6.55 9.29 30.26
N ASP A 152 5.71 8.51 29.59
CA ASP A 152 4.32 8.27 30.01
C ASP A 152 4.20 6.78 30.36
N ASP A 153 4.16 6.48 31.67
CA ASP A 153 3.96 5.15 32.24
C ASP A 153 2.56 4.55 31.92
N ASP A 154 1.69 5.28 31.20
CA ASP A 154 0.38 4.80 30.75
C ASP A 154 0.43 4.31 29.30
N LEU A 155 0.46 2.98 29.16
CA LEU A 155 0.41 2.26 27.89
C LEU A 155 -0.77 2.68 26.99
N THR A 156 -1.86 3.17 27.58
CA THR A 156 -3.04 3.63 26.84
C THR A 156 -2.77 4.95 26.13
N THR A 157 -2.20 5.91 26.83
CA THR A 157 -1.85 7.24 26.30
C THR A 157 -0.81 7.13 25.19
N LYS A 158 0.19 6.26 25.37
CA LYS A 158 1.19 5.98 24.33
C LYS A 158 0.56 5.42 23.06
N PHE A 159 -0.33 4.44 23.18
CA PHE A 159 -1.02 3.87 22.03
C PHE A 159 -1.85 4.90 21.27
N GLU A 160 -2.58 5.76 21.99
CA GLU A 160 -3.37 6.83 21.38
C GLU A 160 -2.48 7.81 20.61
N ALA A 161 -1.35 8.21 21.19
CA ALA A 161 -0.38 9.10 20.54
C ALA A 161 0.22 8.46 19.27
N ASP A 162 0.73 7.22 19.38
CA ASP A 162 1.30 6.47 18.25
C ASP A 162 0.27 6.28 17.13
N PHE A 163 -0.99 5.96 17.49
CA PHE A 163 -2.07 5.80 16.54
C PHE A 163 -2.40 7.10 15.81
N MET A 164 -2.43 8.24 16.51
CA MET A 164 -2.71 9.55 15.90
C MET A 164 -1.63 9.94 14.89
N ILE A 165 -0.36 9.70 15.22
CA ILE A 165 0.78 9.94 14.31
C ILE A 165 0.65 9.04 13.09
N MET A 166 0.51 7.73 13.29
CA MET A 166 0.34 6.75 12.20
C MET A 166 -0.86 7.09 11.30
N HIS A 167 -1.99 7.46 11.89
CA HIS A 167 -3.19 7.88 11.17
C HIS A 167 -2.92 9.09 10.27
N GLY A 168 -2.22 10.11 10.80
CA GLY A 168 -1.83 11.31 10.06
C GLY A 168 -0.96 10.97 8.84
N GLU A 169 0.08 10.16 9.05
CA GLU A 169 1.01 9.74 8.00
C GLU A 169 0.31 8.89 6.92
N ILE A 170 -0.50 7.89 7.31
CA ILE A 170 -1.27 7.07 6.35
C ILE A 170 -2.23 7.95 5.54
N THR A 171 -2.93 8.87 6.19
CA THR A 171 -3.89 9.76 5.51
C THR A 171 -3.19 10.64 4.47
N ALA A 172 -2.04 11.21 4.82
CA ALA A 172 -1.25 12.03 3.89
C ALA A 172 -0.71 11.19 2.73
N LEU A 173 -0.13 10.02 3.02
CA LEU A 173 0.35 9.06 2.01
C LEU A 173 -0.76 8.66 1.03
N LEU A 174 -1.94 8.31 1.52
CA LEU A 174 -3.07 7.91 0.65
C LEU A 174 -3.51 9.05 -0.27
N LYS A 175 -3.54 10.30 0.21
CA LYS A 175 -3.88 11.47 -0.61
C LYS A 175 -2.85 11.70 -1.72
N ASP A 176 -1.57 11.64 -1.39
CA ASP A 176 -0.50 11.82 -2.36
C ASP A 176 -0.47 10.69 -3.38
N LEU A 177 -0.68 9.44 -2.95
CA LEU A 177 -0.82 8.29 -3.87
C LEU A 177 -1.99 8.51 -4.82
N ILE A 178 -3.20 8.78 -4.31
CA ILE A 178 -4.39 9.01 -5.13
C ILE A 178 -4.13 10.12 -6.15
N SER A 179 -3.53 11.23 -5.73
CA SER A 179 -3.16 12.34 -6.61
C SER A 179 -2.18 11.89 -7.71
N ALA A 180 -1.15 11.13 -7.34
CA ALA A 180 -0.15 10.60 -8.25
C ALA A 180 -0.72 9.67 -9.34
N PHE A 181 -1.84 9.00 -9.06
CA PHE A 181 -2.59 8.17 -10.01
C PHE A 181 -3.76 8.91 -10.70
N GLY A 182 -3.77 10.24 -10.67
CA GLY A 182 -4.75 11.08 -11.38
C GLY A 182 -6.04 11.35 -10.62
N GLY A 183 -6.06 11.10 -9.31
CA GLY A 183 -7.26 11.24 -8.48
C GLY A 183 -8.12 9.97 -8.44
N LEU A 184 -9.14 9.99 -7.58
CA LEU A 184 -10.14 8.94 -7.52
C LEU A 184 -10.91 8.89 -8.85
N SER A 185 -11.17 7.68 -9.34
CA SER A 185 -12.12 7.51 -10.44
C SER A 185 -13.54 7.52 -9.92
N ASP A 186 -14.42 8.15 -10.70
CA ASP A 186 -15.86 7.94 -10.55
C ASP A 186 -16.14 6.50 -10.97
N GLY A 187 -16.67 5.70 -10.02
CA GLY A 187 -16.99 4.29 -10.24
C GLY A 187 -17.97 4.05 -11.38
#